data_AF-A0A962XLP2-F1
#
_entry.id   AF-A0A962XLP2-F1
#
_cell.length_a   1.000
_cell.length_b   1.000
_cell.length_c   1.000
_cell.angle_alpha   90.00
_cell.angle_beta   90.00
_cell.angle_gamma   90.00
#
_symmetry.space_group_name_H-M   'P 1'
#
loop_
_entity.id
_entity.type
_entity.pdbx_description
1 polymer ?
#
loop_
_entity_poly.entity_id
_entity_poly.type
_entity_poly.pdbx_seq_one_letter_code
_entity_poly.pdbx_strand_id
1 'polypeptide(L)'
;DYGFVSIRNLEPVIITRPIPVGTHHPDGIMLAGGAGIQPGWQTEPIPIASVAATLLHSLDLPIPADFDGHVMTEAFTAEFLRDRPVRYGPTTRPVKDGEVQEEAIPAEDRDKILAQLAMLGYLEE
;
A
#
# COMPACT_ATOMS: atom_id res chain seq x y z
N ASP A 1 3.54 5.96 -23.25
CA ASP A 1 4.15 5.66 -21.93
C ASP A 1 3.07 5.51 -20.87
N TYR A 2 2.03 4.69 -21.09
CA TYR A 2 1.01 4.28 -20.10
C TYR A 2 0.54 5.31 -19.04
N GLY A 3 0.54 6.60 -19.41
CA GLY A 3 -0.35 7.63 -18.89
C GLY A 3 0.03 8.31 -17.56
N PHE A 4 0.51 9.55 -17.68
CA PHE A 4 0.21 10.67 -16.77
C PHE A 4 1.00 10.86 -15.47
N VAL A 5 2.21 10.28 -15.31
CA VAL A 5 3.15 10.74 -14.27
C VAL A 5 4.30 11.53 -14.87
N SER A 6 4.22 12.83 -14.67
CA SER A 6 5.25 13.82 -14.98
C SER A 6 6.49 13.61 -14.11
N ILE A 7 7.44 12.78 -14.54
CA ILE A 7 8.86 12.98 -14.19
C ILE A 7 9.41 14.15 -15.03
N ARG A 8 8.82 15.34 -14.84
CA ARG A 8 9.47 16.57 -15.27
C ARG A 8 10.57 16.86 -14.26
N ASN A 9 11.81 16.88 -14.72
CA ASN A 9 12.93 17.43 -13.96
C ASN A 9 12.70 18.95 -13.82
N LEU A 10 11.99 19.34 -12.75
CA LEU A 10 11.43 20.68 -12.59
C LEU A 10 11.68 21.15 -11.15
N GLU A 11 12.12 22.39 -11.03
CA GLU A 11 12.26 23.06 -9.74
C GLU A 11 11.14 24.10 -9.59
N PRO A 12 10.39 24.10 -8.47
CA PRO A 12 10.56 23.22 -7.31
C PRO A 12 9.97 21.82 -7.53
N VAL A 13 10.60 20.81 -6.91
CA VAL A 13 10.16 19.40 -6.97
C VAL A 13 8.82 19.14 -6.25
N ILE A 14 8.34 20.11 -5.47
CA ILE A 14 7.04 20.10 -4.80
C ILE A 14 6.24 21.30 -5.29
N ILE A 15 5.09 21.04 -5.94
CA ILE A 15 4.16 22.08 -6.41
C ILE A 15 2.74 21.76 -5.98
N THR A 16 1.96 22.80 -5.68
CA THR A 16 0.50 22.66 -5.50
C THR A 16 -0.15 22.58 -6.87
N ARG A 17 -0.88 21.51 -7.15
CA ARG A 17 -1.64 21.40 -8.41
C ARG A 17 -2.95 22.18 -8.30
N PRO A 18 -3.36 22.93 -9.34
CA PRO A 18 -4.64 23.63 -9.35
C PRO A 18 -5.83 22.67 -9.36
N ILE A 19 -5.64 21.44 -9.85
CA ILE A 19 -6.63 20.37 -9.88
C ILE A 19 -5.91 19.05 -9.51
N PRO A 20 -6.44 18.26 -8.56
CA PRO A 20 -5.93 16.92 -8.29
C PRO A 20 -6.24 16.03 -9.50
N VAL A 21 -5.20 15.46 -10.09
CA VAL A 21 -5.30 14.51 -11.21
C VAL A 21 -4.36 13.37 -10.87
N GLY A 22 -4.90 12.16 -10.80
CA GLY A 22 -4.15 10.95 -10.53
C GLY A 22 -4.55 9.87 -11.53
N THR A 23 -3.57 9.18 -12.07
CA THR A 23 -3.77 7.93 -12.79
C THR A 23 -3.06 6.83 -12.02
N HIS A 24 -3.59 5.61 -12.10
CA HIS A 24 -2.90 4.46 -11.55
C HIS A 24 -1.62 4.24 -12.35
N HIS A 25 -0.47 4.25 -11.67
CA HIS A 25 0.78 3.79 -12.24
C HIS A 25 1.02 2.35 -11.76
N PRO A 26 1.44 1.42 -12.64
CA PRO A 26 1.72 0.04 -12.23
C PRO A 26 2.85 -0.04 -11.20
N ASP A 27 3.82 0.87 -11.30
CA ASP A 27 4.92 0.99 -10.34
C ASP A 27 4.58 2.02 -9.24
N GLY A 28 4.90 1.68 -8.00
CA GLY A 28 4.84 2.57 -6.84
C GLY A 28 6.22 3.11 -6.42
N ILE A 29 6.27 3.79 -5.27
CA ILE A 29 7.51 4.26 -4.66
C ILE A 29 7.66 3.59 -3.28
N MET A 30 8.84 3.04 -2.97
CA MET A 30 9.16 2.48 -1.65
C MET A 30 10.50 3.03 -1.15
N LEU A 31 10.56 3.43 0.12
CA LEU A 31 11.79 3.81 0.83
C LEU A 31 11.68 3.31 2.28
N ALA A 32 12.74 2.69 2.81
CA ALA A 32 12.75 2.19 4.18
C ALA A 32 13.98 2.72 4.94
N GLY A 33 13.76 3.08 6.20
CA GLY A 33 14.79 3.54 7.14
C GLY A 33 14.26 3.44 8.56
N GLY A 34 15.12 3.05 9.49
CA GLY A 34 14.72 2.75 10.87
C GLY A 34 15.62 1.70 11.49
N ALA A 35 15.29 1.28 12.72
CA ALA A 35 16.05 0.26 13.42
C ALA A 35 16.03 -1.07 12.64
N GLY A 36 17.22 -1.61 12.38
CA GLY A 36 17.38 -2.88 11.69
C GLY A 36 17.25 -2.83 10.17
N ILE A 37 16.96 -1.68 9.55
CA ILE A 37 16.95 -1.55 8.08
C ILE A 37 18.38 -1.41 7.57
N GLN A 38 18.73 -2.18 6.55
CA GLN A 38 20.04 -2.15 5.91
C GLN A 38 20.22 -0.85 5.09
N PRO A 39 21.27 -0.05 5.35
CA PRO A 39 21.56 1.13 4.54
C PRO A 39 21.90 0.77 3.10
N GLY A 40 21.34 1.53 2.15
CA GLY A 40 21.66 1.40 0.73
C GLY A 40 21.13 0.13 0.06
N TRP A 41 20.24 -0.62 0.72
CA TRP A 41 19.55 -1.74 0.10
C TRP A 41 18.71 -1.27 -1.09
N GLN A 42 18.79 -2.03 -2.18
CA GLN A 42 18.03 -1.84 -3.42
C GLN A 42 17.52 -3.19 -3.89
N THR A 43 16.36 -3.20 -4.54
CA THR A 43 15.73 -4.40 -5.09
C THR A 43 15.01 -4.05 -6.39
N GLU A 44 14.79 -5.08 -7.22
CA GLU A 44 13.84 -5.00 -8.33
C GLU A 44 12.41 -4.75 -7.82
N PRO A 45 11.48 -4.26 -8.67
CA PRO A 45 10.09 -4.07 -8.29
C PRO A 45 9.48 -5.32 -7.63
N ILE A 46 8.76 -5.10 -6.54
CA ILE A 46 8.12 -6.14 -5.74
C ILE A 46 6.60 -5.92 -5.66
N PRO A 47 5.81 -6.96 -5.36
CA PRO A 47 4.39 -6.80 -5.11
C PRO A 47 4.12 -5.80 -3.98
N ILE A 48 3.16 -4.90 -4.15
CA ILE A 48 2.76 -3.92 -3.12
C ILE A 48 2.36 -4.60 -1.81
N ALA A 49 1.81 -5.81 -1.86
CA ALA A 49 1.47 -6.60 -0.68
C ALA A 49 2.68 -6.88 0.23
N SER A 50 3.88 -7.00 -0.32
CA SER A 50 5.12 -7.22 0.45
C SER A 50 5.46 -6.05 1.37
N VAL A 51 5.01 -4.83 1.06
CA VAL A 51 5.16 -3.65 1.92
C VAL A 51 4.45 -3.88 3.26
N ALA A 52 3.21 -4.36 3.22
CA ALA A 52 2.42 -4.63 4.42
C ALA A 52 3.01 -5.79 5.24
N ALA A 53 3.42 -6.89 4.59
CA ALA A 53 4.08 -8.01 5.29
C ALA A 53 5.37 -7.55 6.01
N THR A 54 6.17 -6.73 5.32
CA THR A 54 7.41 -6.17 5.87
C THR A 54 7.16 -5.20 7.02
N LEU A 55 6.11 -4.38 6.93
CA LEU A 55 5.70 -3.48 8.01
C LEU A 55 5.27 -4.27 9.25
N LEU A 56 4.41 -5.29 9.09
CA LEU A 56 3.99 -6.16 10.20
C LEU A 56 5.20 -6.79 10.90
N HIS A 57 6.14 -7.31 10.11
CA HIS A 57 7.38 -7.86 10.65
C HIS A 57 8.20 -6.83 11.43
N SER A 58 8.36 -5.61 10.90
CA SER A 58 9.10 -4.52 11.56
C SER A 58 8.47 -4.11 12.90
N LEU A 59 7.16 -4.30 13.05
CA LEU A 59 6.39 -4.03 14.25
C LEU A 59 6.33 -5.23 15.21
N ASP A 60 7.07 -6.31 14.93
CA ASP A 60 7.05 -7.56 15.70
C ASP A 60 5.64 -8.21 15.75
N LEU A 61 4.86 -8.04 14.68
CA LEU A 61 3.54 -8.66 14.52
C LEU A 61 3.62 -9.87 13.58
N PRO A 62 2.78 -10.92 13.82
CA PRO A 62 2.71 -12.05 12.91
C PRO A 62 2.02 -11.67 11.59
N ILE A 63 2.48 -12.24 10.47
CA ILE A 63 1.86 -12.09 9.15
C ILE A 63 0.75 -13.13 9.00
N PRO A 64 -0.47 -12.77 8.56
CA PRO A 64 -1.53 -13.75 8.35
C PRO A 64 -1.11 -14.85 7.35
N ALA A 65 -1.51 -16.10 7.61
CA ALA A 65 -1.10 -17.25 6.78
C ALA A 65 -1.67 -17.23 5.35
N ASP A 66 -2.73 -16.45 5.13
CA ASP A 66 -3.41 -16.21 3.85
C ASP A 66 -3.02 -14.87 3.22
N PHE A 67 -1.96 -14.22 3.72
CA PHE A 67 -1.49 -12.96 3.17
C PHE A 67 -0.55 -13.20 1.98
N ASP A 68 -0.87 -12.65 0.82
CA ASP A 68 -0.11 -12.87 -0.42
C ASP A 68 1.29 -12.21 -0.42
N GLY A 69 1.49 -11.22 0.45
CA GLY A 69 2.75 -10.47 0.56
C GLY A 69 3.83 -11.22 1.34
N HIS A 70 5.09 -11.05 0.93
CA HIS A 70 6.24 -11.65 1.61
C HIS A 70 7.08 -10.57 2.32
N VAL A 71 7.76 -10.95 3.41
CA VAL A 71 8.69 -10.03 4.09
C VAL A 71 9.93 -9.84 3.22
N MET A 72 10.31 -8.58 2.99
CA MET A 72 11.57 -8.20 2.37
C MET A 72 12.72 -8.38 3.36
N THR A 73 13.10 -9.63 3.63
CA THR A 73 14.12 -9.95 4.64
C THR A 73 15.46 -9.27 4.35
N GLU A 74 15.79 -9.12 3.07
CA GLU A 74 16.99 -8.48 2.56
C GLU A 74 17.06 -6.98 2.86
N ALA A 75 15.92 -6.36 3.19
CA ALA A 75 15.85 -4.99 3.65
C ALA A 75 16.33 -4.83 5.11
N PHE A 76 16.47 -5.93 5.87
CA PHE A 76 16.88 -5.91 7.27
C PHE A 76 18.31 -6.43 7.48
N THR A 77 18.96 -5.99 8.56
CA THR A 77 20.25 -6.56 8.97
C THR A 77 20.08 -7.98 9.53
N ALA A 78 21.13 -8.79 9.41
CA ALA A 78 21.13 -10.17 9.90
C ALA A 78 20.89 -10.25 11.42
N GLU A 79 21.36 -9.25 12.19
CA GLU A 79 21.12 -9.15 13.63
C GLU A 79 19.64 -8.93 13.93
N PHE A 80 18.99 -8.02 13.18
CA PHE A 80 17.57 -7.75 13.37
C PHE A 80 16.72 -8.98 13.12
N LEU A 81 16.98 -9.72 12.03
CA LEU A 81 16.26 -10.95 11.70
C LEU A 81 16.53 -12.09 12.70
N ARG A 82 17.71 -12.11 13.32
CA ARG A 82 18.03 -13.09 14.36
C ARG A 82 17.24 -12.83 15.64
N ASP A 83 17.16 -11.57 16.05
CA ASP A 83 16.43 -11.15 17.26
C ASP A 83 14.91 -11.19 17.04
N ARG A 84 14.47 -10.93 15.81
CA ARG A 84 13.08 -10.95 15.38
C ARG A 84 12.96 -11.85 14.16
N PRO A 85 12.79 -13.18 14.33
CA PRO A 85 12.50 -14.06 13.20
C PRO A 85 11.10 -13.76 12.65
N VAL A 86 10.93 -13.92 11.33
CA VAL A 86 9.61 -13.80 10.68
C VAL A 86 8.64 -14.81 11.27
N ARG A 87 7.43 -14.35 11.62
CA ARG A 87 6.38 -15.19 12.20
C ARG A 87 5.10 -15.12 11.38
N TYR A 88 4.50 -16.28 11.15
CA TYR A 88 3.18 -16.38 10.55
C TYR A 88 2.13 -16.63 11.62
N GLY A 89 0.98 -15.99 11.48
CA GLY A 89 -0.16 -16.05 12.38
C GLY A 89 -1.36 -16.76 11.76
N PRO A 90 -2.52 -16.76 12.46
CA PRO A 90 -3.76 -17.26 11.88
C PRO A 90 -4.14 -16.49 10.61
N THR A 91 -4.99 -17.10 9.79
CA THR A 91 -5.56 -16.45 8.61
C THR A 91 -6.31 -15.17 9.00
N THR A 92 -6.47 -14.27 8.04
CA THR A 92 -7.30 -13.08 8.21
C THR A 92 -8.70 -13.49 8.67
N ARG A 93 -9.28 -12.65 9.53
CA ARG A 93 -10.67 -12.84 9.93
C ARG A 93 -11.53 -12.44 8.73
N PRO A 94 -12.55 -13.22 8.37
CA PRO A 94 -13.55 -12.72 7.45
C PRO A 94 -14.09 -11.42 8.02
N VAL A 95 -14.27 -10.43 7.16
CA VAL A 95 -15.06 -9.24 7.51
C VAL A 95 -16.44 -9.79 7.82
N LYS A 96 -16.76 -9.90 9.12
CA LYS A 96 -17.92 -10.64 9.62
C LYS A 96 -19.24 -10.10 9.04
N ASP A 97 -19.19 -8.89 8.50
CA ASP A 97 -20.27 -8.15 7.89
C ASP A 97 -19.76 -7.46 6.61
N GLY A 98 -19.25 -8.23 5.65
CA GLY A 98 -19.02 -7.74 4.28
C GLY A 98 -20.31 -7.36 3.53
N GLU A 99 -21.44 -7.30 4.23
CA GLU A 99 -22.61 -6.56 3.78
C GLU A 99 -22.21 -5.09 3.74
N VAL A 100 -22.26 -4.51 2.54
CA VAL A 100 -22.41 -3.05 2.42
C VAL A 100 -23.58 -2.72 3.33
N GLN A 101 -23.34 -2.03 4.46
CA GLN A 101 -24.41 -1.45 5.22
C GLN A 101 -25.01 -0.37 4.31
N GLU A 102 -25.96 -0.76 3.45
CA GLU A 102 -26.74 0.16 2.60
C GLU A 102 -27.37 1.26 3.46
N GLU A 103 -27.68 0.91 4.71
CA GLU A 103 -28.25 1.78 5.75
C GLU A 103 -27.24 2.79 6.35
N ALA A 104 -25.93 2.63 6.13
CA ALA A 104 -24.90 3.53 6.65
C ALA A 104 -24.55 4.69 5.70
N ILE A 105 -25.11 4.71 4.49
CA ILE A 105 -24.96 5.81 3.55
C ILE A 105 -26.24 6.64 3.59
N PRO A 106 -26.24 7.85 4.17
CA PRO A 106 -27.35 8.78 4.04
C PRO A 106 -27.71 8.93 2.55
N ALA A 107 -28.98 8.84 2.20
CA ALA A 107 -29.41 8.91 0.80
C ALA A 107 -28.90 10.18 0.08
N GLU A 108 -28.68 11.26 0.84
CA GLU A 108 -28.09 12.52 0.37
C GLU A 108 -26.61 12.45 -0.05
N ASP A 109 -25.85 11.47 0.48
CA ASP A 109 -24.43 11.29 0.19
C ASP A 109 -24.18 10.18 -0.82
N ARG A 110 -25.20 9.37 -1.14
CA ARG A 110 -25.12 8.28 -2.12
C ARG A 110 -24.63 8.77 -3.48
N ASP A 111 -25.19 9.86 -3.99
CA ASP A 111 -24.82 10.39 -5.31
C ASP A 111 -23.39 10.94 -5.32
N LYS A 112 -22.94 11.53 -4.22
CA LYS A 112 -21.55 12.01 -4.07
C LYS A 112 -20.58 10.84 -4.03
N ILE A 113 -20.92 9.78 -3.31
CA ILE A 113 -20.12 8.55 -3.23
C ILE A 113 -20.05 7.86 -4.60
N LEU A 114 -21.18 7.73 -5.30
CA LEU A 114 -21.19 7.15 -6.65
C LEU A 114 -20.40 7.99 -7.65
N ALA A 115 -20.54 9.32 -7.62
CA ALA A 115 -19.72 10.21 -8.43
C ALA A 115 -18.22 10.08 -8.11
N GLN A 116 -17.88 9.92 -6.84
CA GLN A 116 -16.49 9.69 -6.41
C GLN A 116 -15.97 8.31 -6.85
N LEU A 117 -16.78 7.25 -6.76
CA LEU A 117 -16.43 5.91 -7.23
C LEU A 117 -16.26 5.88 -8.75
N ALA A 118 -17.12 6.58 -9.50
CA ALA A 118 -16.97 6.74 -10.95
C ALA A 118 -15.68 7.51 -11.30
N MET A 119 -15.38 8.61 -10.60
CA MET A 119 -14.11 9.34 -10.77
C MET A 119 -12.88 8.46 -10.46
N LEU A 120 -13.01 7.51 -9.53
CA LEU A 120 -11.96 6.55 -9.17
C LEU A 120 -11.93 5.31 -10.08
N GLY A 121 -12.83 5.18 -11.05
CA GLY A 121 -12.88 4.07 -12.00
C GLY A 121 -13.46 2.76 -11.45
N TYR A 122 -14.18 2.80 -10.33
CA TYR A 122 -14.86 1.63 -9.76
C TYR A 122 -16.23 1.33 -10.40
N LEU A 123 -16.74 2.24 -11.23
CA LEU A 123 -17.96 2.07 -12.00
C LEU A 123 -17.61 2.25 -13.48
N GLU A 124 -17.86 1.23 -14.29
CA GLU A 124 -17.84 1.35 -15.76
C GLU A 124 -19.20 1.91 -16.23
N GLU A 125 -19.20 2.76 -17.26
CA GLU A 125 -20.43 3.24 -17.92
C GLU A 125 -21.17 2.13 -18.67
#